data_AF-A0A927UKY8-F1
#
_entry.id   AF-A0A927UKY8-F1
#
_cell.length_a   1.000
_cell.length_b   1.000
_cell.length_c   1.000
_cell.angle_alpha   90.00
_cell.angle_beta   90.00
_cell.angle_gamma   90.00
#
_symmetry.space_group_name_H-M   'P 1'
#
loop_
_entity.id
_entity.type
_entity.pdbx_description
1 polymer ?
#
loop_
_entity_poly.entity_id
_entity_poly.type
_entity_poly.pdbx_seq_one_letter_code
_entity_poly.pdbx_strand_id
1 'polypeptide(L)'
;MYQLLVEEGKRKNALEMLLRVLYIDLSGVEALDNFKIYKRGHFTKHELKEYYSVAFMLAPGIVYPIAEFADIYDETIVDRLYEQKLPVQLCDKELFKKIVKSVINDTYNEEKTETKLKKAYYKLIDNM
;
A
#
# COMPACT_ATOMS: atom_id res chain seq x y z
N MET A 1 15.55 6.62 -5.87
CA MET A 1 15.35 5.79 -7.09
C MET A 1 14.37 6.42 -8.08
N TYR A 2 13.15 6.81 -7.69
CA TYR A 2 12.24 7.50 -8.63
C TYR A 2 12.80 8.85 -9.12
N GLN A 3 13.52 9.58 -8.27
CA GLN A 3 14.19 10.84 -8.63
C GLN A 3 15.14 10.69 -9.82
N LEU A 4 15.94 9.62 -9.86
CA LEU A 4 16.83 9.33 -11.00
C LEU A 4 16.04 9.11 -12.29
N LEU A 5 14.89 8.42 -12.22
CA LEU A 5 14.01 8.24 -13.38
C LEU A 5 13.43 9.58 -13.85
N VAL A 6 13.16 10.52 -12.94
CA VAL A 6 12.73 11.88 -13.30
C VAL A 6 13.87 12.63 -14.00
N GLU A 7 15.10 12.56 -13.46
CA GLU A 7 16.30 13.18 -14.05
C GLU A 7 16.61 12.64 -15.46
N GLU A 8 16.36 11.35 -15.70
CA GLU A 8 16.50 10.71 -17.01
C GLU A 8 15.32 10.97 -17.97
N GLY A 9 14.34 11.80 -17.59
CA GLY A 9 13.14 12.09 -18.38
C GLY A 9 12.11 10.95 -18.44
N LYS A 10 12.30 9.87 -17.67
CA LYS A 10 11.42 8.69 -17.61
C LYS A 10 10.28 8.86 -16.59
N ARG A 11 9.55 9.98 -16.65
CA ARG A 11 8.49 10.34 -15.67
C ARG A 11 7.44 9.23 -15.48
N LYS A 12 6.99 8.58 -16.56
CA LYS A 12 6.01 7.48 -16.47
C LYS A 12 6.55 6.29 -15.66
N ASN A 13 7.82 5.93 -15.86
CA ASN A 13 8.45 4.85 -15.08
C ASN A 13 8.63 5.27 -13.61
N ALA A 14 8.89 6.55 -13.34
CA ALA A 14 8.94 7.07 -11.98
C ALA A 14 7.58 6.93 -11.27
N LEU A 15 6.49 7.34 -11.93
CA LEU A 15 5.13 7.15 -11.41
C LEU A 15 4.80 5.66 -11.20
N GLU A 16 5.08 4.79 -12.18
CA GLU A 16 4.84 3.35 -12.04
C GLU A 16 5.64 2.76 -10.87
N MET A 17 6.86 3.22 -10.64
CA MET A 17 7.65 2.81 -9.48
C MET A 17 6.99 3.23 -8.16
N LEU A 18 6.58 4.49 -8.02
CA LEU A 18 5.91 4.99 -6.82
C LEU A 18 4.63 4.20 -6.54
N LEU A 19 3.80 3.97 -7.56
CA LEU A 19 2.56 3.21 -7.42
C LEU A 19 2.81 1.73 -7.08
N ARG A 20 3.90 1.12 -7.56
CA ARG A 20 4.28 -0.25 -7.18
C ARG A 20 4.67 -0.35 -5.71
N VAL A 21 5.48 0.59 -5.23
CA VAL A 21 5.86 0.62 -3.80
C VAL A 21 4.62 0.82 -2.94
N LEU A 22 3.80 1.82 -3.28
CA LEU A 22 2.54 2.05 -2.57
C LEU A 22 1.61 0.83 -2.60
N TYR A 23 1.55 0.10 -3.72
CA TYR A 23 0.77 -1.13 -3.85
C TYR A 23 1.24 -2.22 -2.89
N ILE A 24 2.55 -2.39 -2.74
CA ILE A 24 3.16 -3.32 -1.79
C ILE A 24 2.85 -2.89 -0.35
N ASP A 25 3.08 -1.62 -0.01
CA ASP A 25 2.85 -1.08 1.34
C ASP A 25 1.38 -1.28 1.76
N LEU A 26 0.44 -0.96 0.88
CA LEU A 26 -1.00 -1.08 1.14
C LEU A 26 -1.51 -2.53 1.09
N SER A 27 -0.74 -3.47 0.56
CA SER A 27 -1.17 -4.87 0.42
C SER A 27 -1.19 -5.62 1.75
N GLY A 28 -0.33 -5.24 2.70
CA GLY A 28 -0.08 -5.98 3.94
C GLY A 28 0.80 -7.23 3.78
N VAL A 29 1.49 -7.39 2.63
CA VAL A 29 2.35 -8.54 2.34
C VAL A 29 3.49 -8.70 3.35
N GLU A 30 3.94 -7.62 3.98
CA GLU A 30 4.98 -7.64 5.02
C GLU A 30 4.56 -8.47 6.25
N ALA A 31 3.26 -8.63 6.51
CA ALA A 31 2.76 -9.44 7.63
C ALA A 31 2.92 -10.95 7.41
N LEU A 32 3.33 -11.41 6.22
CA LEU A 32 3.45 -12.83 5.90
C LEU A 32 4.37 -13.60 6.85
N ASP A 33 5.49 -13.00 7.27
CA ASP A 33 6.42 -13.68 8.16
C ASP A 33 5.82 -13.84 9.57
N ASN A 34 5.07 -12.84 10.03
CA ASN A 34 4.32 -12.94 11.27
C ASN A 34 3.21 -13.99 11.19
N PHE A 35 2.56 -14.16 10.04
CA PHE A 35 1.59 -15.24 9.84
C PHE A 35 2.25 -16.62 9.92
N LYS A 36 3.49 -16.78 9.44
CA LYS A 36 4.24 -18.04 9.58
C LYS A 36 4.58 -18.31 11.05
N ILE A 37 4.96 -17.28 11.80
CA ILE A 37 5.26 -17.38 13.24
C ILE A 37 3.99 -17.76 14.03
N TYR A 38 2.85 -17.14 13.72
CA TYR A 38 1.53 -17.51 14.27
C TYR A 38 1.17 -18.97 13.99
N LYS A 39 1.33 -19.43 12.74
CA LYS A 39 1.05 -20.83 12.38
C LYS A 39 1.94 -21.85 13.09
N ARG A 40 3.11 -21.44 13.59
CA ARG A 40 4.01 -22.26 14.41
C ARG A 40 3.66 -22.22 15.91
N GLY A 41 2.62 -21.47 16.30
CA GLY A 41 2.19 -21.33 17.69
C GLY A 41 3.01 -20.36 18.52
N HIS A 42 3.88 -19.56 17.88
CA HIS A 42 4.74 -18.61 18.59
C HIS A 42 4.10 -17.22 18.76
N PHE A 43 3.09 -16.91 17.96
CA PHE A 43 2.27 -15.69 18.06
C PHE A 43 0.81 -16.07 18.30
N THR A 44 0.11 -15.21 19.01
CA THR A 44 -1.35 -15.20 19.15
C THR A 44 -1.98 -14.24 18.14
N LYS A 45 -3.31 -14.35 17.94
CA LYS A 45 -4.07 -13.37 17.14
C LYS A 45 -3.95 -11.95 17.70
N HIS A 46 -3.83 -11.82 19.03
CA HIS A 46 -3.68 -10.52 19.68
C HIS A 46 -2.33 -9.88 19.31
N GLU A 47 -1.24 -10.62 19.44
CA GLU A 47 0.11 -10.16 19.07
C GLU A 47 0.22 -9.79 17.58
N LEU A 48 -0.45 -10.53 16.69
CA LEU A 48 -0.54 -10.16 15.27
C LEU A 48 -1.18 -8.79 15.05
N LYS A 49 -2.26 -8.48 15.78
CA LYS A 49 -2.98 -7.21 15.70
C LYS A 49 -2.18 -6.06 16.30
N GLU A 50 -1.50 -6.29 17.41
CA GLU A 50 -0.61 -5.31 18.04
C GLU A 50 0.57 -4.98 17.13
N TYR A 51 1.25 -5.99 16.58
CA TYR A 51 2.38 -5.77 15.69
C TYR A 51 2.01 -4.88 14.50
N TYR A 52 0.92 -5.19 13.80
CA TYR A 52 0.47 -4.40 12.66
C TYR A 52 0.14 -2.95 13.06
N SER A 53 -0.44 -2.75 14.25
CA SER A 53 -0.77 -1.41 14.74
C SER A 53 0.44 -0.52 14.98
N VAL A 54 1.60 -1.11 15.24
CA VAL A 54 2.85 -0.40 15.53
C VAL A 54 3.75 -0.31 14.29
N ALA A 55 3.76 -1.36 13.48
CA ALA A 55 4.68 -1.49 12.35
C ALA A 55 4.14 -0.90 11.03
N PHE A 56 2.82 -0.76 10.88
CA PHE A 56 2.25 -0.20 9.66
C PHE A 56 2.53 1.31 9.57
N MET A 57 3.26 1.71 8.53
CA MET A 57 3.51 3.11 8.19
C MET A 57 3.54 3.25 6.67
N LEU A 58 2.95 4.32 6.15
CA LEU A 58 3.06 4.66 4.74
C LEU A 58 4.21 5.65 4.56
N ALA A 59 5.20 5.30 3.75
CA ALA A 59 6.38 6.13 3.58
C ALA A 59 6.00 7.49 2.93
N PRO A 60 6.18 8.64 3.62
CA PRO A 60 5.81 9.95 3.07
C PRO A 60 6.53 10.26 1.76
N GLY A 61 7.80 9.83 1.65
CA GLY A 61 8.62 9.96 0.44
C GLY A 61 8.19 9.11 -0.75
N ILE A 62 7.14 8.28 -0.59
CA ILE A 62 6.49 7.53 -1.67
C ILE A 62 5.12 8.13 -1.96
N VAL A 63 4.34 8.44 -0.93
CA VAL A 63 2.97 8.92 -1.08
C VAL A 63 2.94 10.32 -1.72
N TYR A 64 3.58 11.31 -1.10
CA TYR A 64 3.43 12.70 -1.52
C TYR A 64 3.95 13.00 -2.94
N PRO A 65 5.09 12.43 -3.39
CA PRO A 65 5.57 12.67 -4.76
C PRO A 65 4.62 12.23 -5.86
N ILE A 66 3.64 11.35 -5.60
CA ILE A 66 2.64 10.94 -6.61
C ILE A 66 1.86 12.15 -7.15
N ALA A 67 1.62 13.17 -6.33
CA ALA A 67 0.90 14.38 -6.74
C ALA A 67 1.62 15.14 -7.88
N GLU A 68 2.95 15.05 -7.96
CA GLU A 68 3.78 15.71 -9.00
C GLU A 68 3.59 15.10 -10.41
N PHE A 69 2.92 13.96 -10.49
CA PHE A 69 2.65 13.21 -11.73
C PHE A 69 1.18 13.24 -12.14
N ALA A 70 0.38 14.16 -11.57
CA ALA A 70 -1.04 14.33 -11.89
C ALA A 70 -1.30 14.47 -13.41
N ASP A 71 -0.37 15.10 -14.14
CA ASP A 71 -0.44 15.34 -15.58
C ASP A 71 -0.35 14.08 -16.44
N ILE A 72 0.28 13.01 -15.91
CA ILE A 72 0.50 11.75 -16.64
C ILE A 72 -0.20 10.55 -15.98
N TYR A 73 -0.92 10.75 -14.88
CA TYR A 73 -1.62 9.67 -14.20
C TYR A 73 -2.79 9.17 -15.04
N ASP A 74 -2.87 7.85 -15.18
CA ASP A 74 -3.95 7.14 -15.83
C ASP A 74 -4.32 5.90 -15.00
N GLU A 75 -5.62 5.64 -14.86
CA GLU A 75 -6.12 4.52 -14.06
C GLU A 75 -5.68 3.16 -14.60
N THR A 76 -5.35 3.05 -15.89
CA THR A 76 -4.87 1.79 -16.47
C THR A 76 -3.58 1.32 -15.83
N ILE A 77 -2.77 2.22 -15.25
CA ILE A 77 -1.57 1.84 -14.48
C ILE A 77 -1.98 0.99 -13.27
N VAL A 78 -3.03 1.40 -12.57
CA VAL A 78 -3.56 0.66 -11.41
C VAL A 78 -4.16 -0.67 -11.83
N ASP A 79 -4.88 -0.72 -12.95
CA ASP A 79 -5.45 -1.97 -13.46
C ASP A 79 -4.34 -3.00 -13.73
N ARG A 80 -3.22 -2.60 -14.34
CA ARG A 80 -2.04 -3.47 -14.55
C ARG A 80 -1.40 -3.96 -13.25
N LEU A 81 -1.33 -3.13 -12.21
CA LEU A 81 -0.78 -3.55 -10.91
C LEU A 81 -1.63 -4.67 -10.29
N TYR A 82 -2.95 -4.55 -10.37
CA TYR A 82 -3.88 -5.50 -9.77
C TYR A 82 -4.10 -6.79 -10.59
N GLU A 83 -3.53 -6.89 -11.80
CA GLU A 83 -3.38 -8.17 -12.51
C GLU A 83 -2.44 -9.12 -11.75
N GLN A 84 -1.48 -8.58 -10.98
CA GLN A 84 -0.51 -9.34 -10.19
C GLN A 84 -0.95 -9.41 -8.73
N LYS A 85 -1.81 -10.38 -8.39
CA LYS A 85 -2.27 -10.56 -7.01
C LYS A 85 -1.12 -10.91 -6.06
N LEU A 86 -1.01 -10.14 -4.97
CA LEU A 86 -0.11 -10.46 -3.87
C LEU A 86 -0.72 -11.52 -2.93
N PRO A 87 0.11 -12.27 -2.17
CA PRO A 87 -0.37 -13.29 -1.24
C PRO A 87 -1.25 -12.75 -0.10
N VAL A 88 -1.10 -11.46 0.21
CA VAL A 88 -1.97 -10.70 1.11
C VAL A 88 -2.41 -9.46 0.34
N GLN A 89 -3.71 -9.14 0.38
CA GLN A 89 -4.29 -8.01 -0.35
C GLN A 89 -5.33 -7.30 0.51
N LEU A 90 -4.87 -6.53 1.50
CA LEU A 90 -5.72 -5.74 2.39
C LEU A 90 -6.40 -4.57 1.66
N CYS A 91 -5.65 -3.91 0.78
CA CYS A 91 -6.16 -2.83 -0.05
C CYS A 91 -6.69 -3.39 -1.38
N ASP A 92 -8.00 -3.33 -1.57
CA ASP A 92 -8.61 -3.65 -2.87
C ASP A 92 -8.34 -2.55 -3.90
N LYS A 93 -8.57 -2.89 -5.18
CA LYS A 93 -8.28 -1.99 -6.32
C LYS A 93 -9.01 -0.66 -6.22
N GLU A 94 -10.27 -0.68 -5.78
CA GLU A 94 -11.09 0.52 -5.70
C GLU A 94 -10.64 1.45 -4.58
N LEU A 95 -10.23 0.89 -3.44
CA LEU A 95 -9.61 1.65 -2.36
C LEU A 95 -8.28 2.24 -2.80
N PHE A 96 -7.45 1.48 -3.52
CA PHE A 96 -6.18 1.96 -4.04
C PHE A 96 -6.36 3.14 -5.01
N LYS A 97 -7.26 3.01 -6.00
CA LYS A 97 -7.61 4.10 -6.93
C LYS A 97 -8.06 5.35 -6.16
N LYS A 98 -8.88 5.20 -5.11
CA LYS A 98 -9.32 6.32 -4.27
C LYS A 98 -8.17 6.99 -3.52
N ILE A 99 -7.22 6.22 -2.99
CA ILE A 99 -6.04 6.74 -2.31
C ILE A 99 -5.19 7.56 -3.29
N VAL A 100 -4.85 6.99 -4.44
CA VAL A 100 -4.03 7.68 -5.46
C VAL A 100 -4.70 8.98 -5.93
N LYS A 101 -6.01 8.94 -6.21
CA LYS A 101 -6.77 10.15 -6.56
C LYS A 101 -6.77 11.18 -5.44
N SER A 102 -6.91 10.76 -4.18
CA SER A 102 -6.88 11.70 -3.06
C SER A 102 -5.51 12.36 -2.88
N VAL A 103 -4.43 11.64 -3.18
CA VAL A 103 -3.07 12.19 -3.16
C VAL A 103 -2.90 13.23 -4.27
N ILE A 104 -3.31 12.89 -5.49
CA ILE A 104 -3.26 13.80 -6.65
C ILE A 104 -4.09 15.07 -6.41
N ASN A 105 -5.24 14.95 -5.75
CA ASN A 105 -6.15 16.06 -5.48
C ASN A 105 -5.85 16.79 -4.16
N ASP A 106 -4.72 16.51 -3.49
CA ASP A 106 -4.35 17.09 -2.20
C ASP A 106 -5.44 16.98 -1.10
N THR A 107 -6.16 15.85 -1.11
CA THR A 107 -7.22 15.50 -0.15
C THR A 107 -6.92 14.20 0.60
N TYR A 108 -5.67 13.71 0.49
CA TYR A 108 -5.23 12.50 1.14
C TYR A 108 -5.26 12.65 2.67
N ASN A 109 -5.83 11.65 3.33
CA ASN A 109 -5.86 11.57 4.78
C ASN A 109 -5.26 10.22 5.19
N GLU A 110 -4.07 10.29 5.77
CA GLU A 110 -3.28 9.14 6.21
C GLU A 110 -4.02 8.34 7.28
N GLU A 111 -4.43 8.99 8.37
CA GLU A 111 -5.15 8.36 9.49
C GLU A 111 -6.39 7.57 9.03
N LYS A 112 -7.16 8.12 8.10
CA LYS A 112 -8.34 7.48 7.52
C LYS A 112 -7.97 6.26 6.67
N THR A 113 -6.84 6.32 5.98
CA THR A 113 -6.31 5.22 5.17
C THR A 113 -5.81 4.11 6.07
N GLU A 114 -4.96 4.43 7.05
CA GLU A 114 -4.47 3.50 8.08
C GLU A 114 -5.63 2.83 8.81
N THR A 115 -6.66 3.58 9.22
CA THR A 115 -7.83 3.04 9.90
C THR A 115 -8.57 2.01 9.05
N LYS A 116 -8.72 2.24 7.74
CA LYS A 116 -9.37 1.27 6.84
C LYS A 116 -8.55 0.00 6.70
N LEU A 117 -7.24 0.12 6.53
CA LEU A 117 -6.34 -1.02 6.36
C LEU A 117 -6.21 -1.83 7.64
N LYS A 118 -6.12 -1.16 8.80
CA LYS A 118 -6.15 -1.78 10.12
C LYS A 118 -7.42 -2.60 10.33
N LYS A 119 -8.59 -2.08 9.96
CA LYS A 119 -9.85 -2.83 9.99
C LYS A 119 -9.82 -4.06 9.06
N ALA A 120 -9.29 -3.92 7.85
CA ALA A 120 -9.14 -5.03 6.91
C ALA A 120 -8.20 -6.11 7.46
N TYR A 121 -7.07 -5.70 8.04
CA TYR A 121 -6.11 -6.61 8.68
C TYR A 121 -6.73 -7.33 9.87
N TYR A 122 -7.44 -6.62 10.75
CA TYR A 122 -8.08 -7.23 11.91
C TYR A 122 -9.10 -8.29 11.50
N LYS A 123 -9.90 -7.98 10.48
CA LYS A 123 -10.84 -8.95 9.87
C LYS A 123 -10.12 -10.16 9.28
N LEU A 124 -8.96 -9.97 8.63
CA LEU A 124 -8.14 -11.07 8.14
C LEU A 124 -7.72 -11.97 9.31
N ILE A 125 -7.14 -11.41 10.37
CA ILE A 125 -6.69 -12.16 11.56
C ILE A 125 -7.83 -12.91 12.25
N ASP A 126 -9.01 -12.29 12.36
CA ASP A 126 -10.15 -12.93 13.01
C ASP A 126 -10.62 -14.19 12.27
N ASN A 127 -10.45 -14.23 10.95
CA ASN A 127 -10.80 -15.36 10.10
C ASN A 127 -9.69 -16.42 9.94
N MET A 128 -8.51 -16.23 10.55
CA MET A 128 -7.39 -17.20 10.53
C MET A 128 -7.50 -18.31 11.58
#